data_AF-A0A1F8N5U4-F1
#
_entry.id   AF-A0A1F8N5U4-F1
#
_cell.length_a   1.000
_cell.length_b   1.000
_cell.length_c   1.000
_cell.angle_alpha   90.00
_cell.angle_beta   90.00
_cell.angle_gamma   90.00
#
_symmetry.space_group_name_H-M   'P 1'
#
loop_
_entity.id
_entity.type
_entity.pdbx_description
1 polymer ?
#
loop_
_entity_poly.entity_id
_entity_poly.type
_entity_poly.pdbx_seq_one_letter_code
_entity_poly.pdbx_strand_id
1 'polypeptide(L)'
;MAVVSITKVEDERVEEAVRRAVELAGGFDAQLKAGANVLIKPNVVGLSPSGSGNTTDARVTEAVTKMVLERNPREVTIGEGSSVGYDFPGRRDTMHCLEVSGTAVSHDGWAWRCTRRMLS
;
A
#
# COMPACT_ATOMS: atom_id res chain seq x y z
N MET A 1 -17.02 9.62 14.79
CA MET A 1 -16.96 8.21 15.24
C MET A 1 -16.05 7.46 14.28
N ALA A 2 -15.17 6.59 14.75
CA ALA A 2 -14.37 5.76 13.85
C ALA A 2 -15.23 4.61 13.30
N VAL A 3 -15.07 4.28 12.01
CA VAL A 3 -15.66 3.09 11.38
C VAL A 3 -14.54 2.07 11.19
N VAL A 4 -14.78 0.83 11.58
CA VAL A 4 -13.83 -0.28 11.45
C VAL A 4 -14.55 -1.45 10.79
N SER A 5 -13.88 -2.12 9.87
CA SER A 5 -14.38 -3.31 9.20
C SER A 5 -13.35 -4.45 9.28
N ILE A 6 -13.84 -5.68 9.23
CA ILE A 6 -13.02 -6.89 9.17
C ILE A 6 -13.60 -7.78 8.08
N THR A 7 -12.74 -8.29 7.22
CA THR A 7 -13.09 -9.25 6.16
C THR A 7 -12.19 -10.46 6.24
N LYS A 8 -12.68 -11.59 5.74
CA LYS A 8 -11.89 -12.82 5.61
C LYS A 8 -11.37 -12.91 4.18
N VAL A 9 -10.11 -13.31 4.04
CA VAL A 9 -9.55 -13.70 2.74
C VAL A 9 -10.01 -15.13 2.45
N GLU A 10 -10.70 -15.32 1.33
CA GLU A 10 -11.10 -16.63 0.81
C GLU A 10 -10.25 -16.97 -0.41
N ASP A 11 -9.80 -18.22 -0.53
CA ASP A 11 -9.01 -18.75 -1.67
C ASP A 11 -7.82 -17.85 -2.08
N GLU A 12 -7.12 -17.28 -1.09
CA GLU A 12 -5.98 -16.36 -1.30
C GLU A 12 -6.30 -15.06 -2.07
N ARG A 13 -7.59 -14.71 -2.23
CA ARG A 13 -8.06 -13.53 -2.95
C ARG A 13 -7.99 -12.26 -2.09
N VAL A 14 -6.76 -11.80 -1.84
CA VAL A 14 -6.49 -10.63 -0.98
C VAL A 14 -7.15 -9.36 -1.50
N GLU A 15 -7.11 -9.08 -2.81
CA GLU A 15 -7.69 -7.86 -3.39
C GLU A 15 -9.20 -7.76 -3.14
N GLU A 16 -9.94 -8.86 -3.32
CA GLU A 16 -11.39 -8.90 -3.08
C GLU A 16 -11.73 -8.60 -1.61
N ALA A 17 -10.99 -9.22 -0.69
CA ALA A 17 -11.17 -8.99 0.74
C ALA A 17 -10.87 -7.54 1.14
N VAL A 18 -9.84 -6.92 0.57
CA VAL A 18 -9.48 -5.51 0.80
C VAL A 18 -10.55 -4.57 0.24
N ARG A 19 -11.00 -4.78 -0.99
CA ARG A 19 -12.08 -3.99 -1.60
C ARG A 19 -13.34 -4.02 -0.73
N ARG A 20 -13.72 -5.21 -0.26
CA ARG A 20 -14.87 -5.37 0.63
C ARG A 20 -14.68 -4.67 1.98
N ALA A 21 -13.49 -4.75 2.57
CA ALA A 21 -13.19 -4.08 3.83
C ALA A 21 -13.31 -2.56 3.69
N VAL A 22 -12.74 -1.99 2.64
CA VAL A 22 -12.79 -0.55 2.35
C VAL A 22 -14.24 -0.10 2.09
N GLU A 23 -15.01 -0.86 1.32
CA GLU A 23 -16.43 -0.57 1.09
C GLU A 23 -17.23 -0.53 2.41
N LEU A 24 -17.06 -1.53 3.26
CA LEU A 24 -17.68 -1.59 4.59
C LEU A 24 -17.25 -0.43 5.51
N ALA A 25 -16.04 0.10 5.30
CA ALA A 25 -15.53 1.26 6.03
C ALA A 25 -16.03 2.61 5.46
N GLY A 26 -16.83 2.59 4.39
CA GLY A 26 -17.42 3.79 3.77
C GLY A 26 -16.73 4.26 2.49
N GLY A 27 -15.78 3.48 1.96
CA GLY A 27 -15.10 3.78 0.71
C GLY A 27 -14.16 5.00 0.78
N PHE A 28 -13.80 5.51 -0.39
CA PHE A 28 -12.84 6.60 -0.55
C PHE A 28 -13.45 7.89 -1.11
N ASP A 29 -14.65 7.82 -1.68
CA ASP A 29 -15.16 8.88 -2.55
C ASP A 29 -15.45 10.19 -1.81
N ALA A 30 -15.66 10.13 -0.48
CA ALA A 30 -15.82 11.33 0.33
C ALA A 30 -14.50 12.08 0.59
N GLN A 31 -13.35 11.40 0.48
CA GLN A 31 -12.03 11.91 0.84
C GLN A 31 -11.13 12.12 -0.39
N LEU A 32 -11.23 11.25 -1.40
CA LEU A 32 -10.41 11.25 -2.60
C LEU A 32 -11.12 11.99 -3.75
N LYS A 33 -10.54 13.12 -4.15
CA LYS A 33 -10.99 13.90 -5.31
C LYS A 33 -10.12 13.60 -6.52
N ALA A 34 -10.70 13.64 -7.72
CA ALA A 34 -9.93 13.58 -8.95
C ALA A 34 -8.86 14.68 -8.97
N GLY A 35 -7.66 14.34 -9.44
CA GLY A 35 -6.50 15.24 -9.45
C GLY A 35 -5.78 15.41 -8.10
N ALA A 36 -6.16 14.67 -7.06
CA ALA A 36 -5.44 14.69 -5.78
C ALA A 36 -4.04 14.04 -5.90
N ASN A 37 -3.09 14.52 -5.09
CA ASN A 37 -1.84 13.79 -4.82
C ASN A 37 -2.06 12.92 -3.59
N VAL A 38 -1.75 11.63 -3.70
CA VAL A 38 -2.08 10.63 -2.66
C VAL A 38 -0.80 9.97 -2.17
N LEU A 39 -0.60 9.92 -0.85
CA LEU A 39 0.40 9.08 -0.21
C LEU A 39 -0.28 7.86 0.37
N ILE A 40 0.14 6.67 -0.02
CA ILE A 40 -0.21 5.42 0.64
C ILE A 40 0.96 5.04 1.55
N LYS A 41 0.68 4.90 2.85
CA LYS A 41 1.67 4.60 3.87
C LYS A 41 1.47 3.19 4.44
N PRO A 42 2.01 2.14 3.78
CA PRO A 42 1.92 0.78 4.30
C PRO A 42 2.85 0.65 5.49
N ASN A 43 2.37 0.10 6.62
CA ASN A 43 3.20 -0.07 7.81
C ASN A 43 4.26 -1.18 7.57
N VAL A 44 5.42 -0.79 7.05
CA VAL A 44 6.59 -1.64 6.80
C VAL A 44 7.62 -1.37 7.91
N VAL A 45 7.45 -2.07 9.03
CA VAL A 45 8.17 -1.82 10.29
C VAL A 45 9.65 -2.21 10.22
N GLY A 46 9.97 -3.27 9.47
CA GLY A 46 11.31 -3.84 9.38
C GLY A 46 11.41 -4.96 8.34
N LEU A 47 12.48 -5.76 8.43
CA LEU A 47 12.75 -6.87 7.51
C LEU A 47 11.79 -8.03 7.74
N SER A 48 10.63 -7.99 7.10
CA SER A 48 9.67 -9.08 7.15
C SER A 48 8.98 -9.22 5.80
N PRO A 49 8.82 -10.45 5.29
CA PRO A 49 8.11 -10.67 4.04
C PRO A 49 6.61 -10.46 4.24
N SER A 50 5.91 -10.24 3.13
CA SER A 50 4.44 -10.35 3.07
C SER A 50 3.95 -11.69 3.61
N GLY A 51 2.74 -11.71 4.18
CA GLY A 51 2.17 -12.89 4.84
C GLY A 51 2.70 -13.19 6.25
N SER A 52 3.76 -12.52 6.71
CA SER A 52 4.33 -12.77 8.05
C SER A 52 3.47 -12.27 9.23
N GLY A 53 2.52 -11.37 8.98
CA GLY A 53 1.73 -10.69 10.02
C GLY A 53 2.48 -9.60 10.79
N ASN A 54 3.80 -9.45 10.60
CA ASN A 54 4.62 -8.42 11.25
C ASN A 54 4.70 -7.10 10.46
N THR A 55 4.43 -7.17 9.15
CA THR A 55 4.38 -6.02 8.23
C THR A 55 3.05 -6.03 7.48
N THR A 56 2.68 -4.90 6.91
CA THR A 56 1.59 -4.86 5.93
C THR A 56 1.95 -5.73 4.73
N ASP A 57 1.05 -6.65 4.36
CA ASP A 57 1.21 -7.48 3.16
C ASP A 57 1.17 -6.60 1.90
N ALA A 58 2.15 -6.76 1.01
CA ALA A 58 2.29 -5.95 -0.20
C ALA A 58 1.07 -6.08 -1.12
N ARG A 59 0.38 -7.23 -1.12
CA ARG A 59 -0.87 -7.41 -1.89
C ARG A 59 -2.00 -6.52 -1.38
N VAL A 60 -2.02 -6.21 -0.07
CA VAL A 60 -2.98 -5.25 0.50
C VAL A 60 -2.67 -3.84 0.03
N THR A 61 -1.39 -3.45 0.08
CA THR A 61 -0.91 -2.15 -0.42
C THR A 61 -1.26 -1.98 -1.90
N GLU A 62 -1.01 -3.00 -2.71
CA GLU A 62 -1.32 -3.02 -4.14
C GLU A 62 -2.83 -2.86 -4.40
N ALA A 63 -3.68 -3.64 -3.72
CA ALA A 63 -5.13 -3.56 -3.85
C ALA A 63 -5.66 -2.15 -3.52
N VAL A 64 -5.20 -1.56 -2.41
CA VAL A 64 -5.55 -0.17 -2.05
C VAL A 64 -5.09 0.81 -3.14
N THR A 65 -3.90 0.60 -3.69
CA THR A 65 -3.34 1.46 -4.76
C THR A 65 -4.18 1.40 -6.02
N LYS A 66 -4.59 0.19 -6.46
CA LYS A 66 -5.50 -0.01 -7.59
C LYS A 66 -6.81 0.75 -7.37
N MET A 67 -7.41 0.61 -6.19
CA MET A 67 -8.64 1.32 -5.82
C MET A 67 -8.48 2.85 -5.85
N VAL A 68 -7.34 3.38 -5.39
CA VAL A 68 -7.05 4.82 -5.44
C VAL A 68 -6.89 5.31 -6.89
N LEU A 69 -6.14 4.57 -7.72
CA LEU A 69 -5.90 4.92 -9.12
C LEU A 69 -7.19 5.00 -9.95
N GLU A 70 -8.18 4.14 -9.64
CA GLU A 70 -9.53 4.19 -10.25
C GLU A 70 -10.24 5.56 -10.05
N ARG A 71 -9.83 6.38 -9.06
CA ARG A 71 -10.40 7.71 -8.79
C ARG A 71 -9.69 8.85 -9.52
N ASN A 72 -8.81 8.54 -10.48
CA ASN A 72 -8.05 9.53 -11.26
C ASN A 72 -7.28 10.56 -10.40
N PRO A 73 -6.42 10.11 -9.45
CA PRO A 73 -5.50 11.02 -8.77
C PRO A 73 -4.52 11.62 -9.78
N ARG A 74 -3.94 12.76 -9.43
CA ARG A 74 -2.83 13.35 -10.20
C ARG A 74 -1.55 12.53 -10.02
N GLU A 75 -1.30 12.06 -8.81
CA GLU A 75 -0.11 11.28 -8.45
C GLU A 75 -0.43 10.37 -7.27
N VAL A 76 0.16 9.18 -7.25
CA VAL A 76 0.13 8.26 -6.11
C VAL A 76 1.56 7.89 -5.75
N THR A 77 1.93 8.16 -4.51
CA THR A 77 3.24 7.81 -3.95
C THR A 77 3.03 6.76 -2.88
N ILE A 78 3.86 5.72 -2.88
CA ILE A 78 3.97 4.81 -1.75
C ILE A 78 5.24 5.15 -1.01
N GLY A 79 5.07 5.49 0.26
CA GLY A 79 6.15 5.98 1.09
C GLY A 79 5.99 5.43 2.49
N GLU A 80 7.12 4.99 3.05
CA GLU A 80 7.25 4.58 4.44
C GLU A 80 8.61 5.05 4.96
N GLY A 81 8.77 5.10 6.28
CA GLY A 81 10.06 5.10 6.96
C GLY A 81 10.19 3.86 7.83
N SER A 82 11.31 3.13 7.74
CA SER A 82 11.53 2.02 8.66
C SER A 82 11.61 2.55 10.09
N SER A 83 11.01 1.84 11.06
CA SER A 83 11.07 2.23 12.48
C SER A 83 12.47 2.09 13.09
N VAL A 84 13.45 1.76 12.26
CA VAL A 84 14.79 1.37 12.62
C VAL A 84 15.78 2.24 11.85
N GLY A 85 16.05 3.43 12.38
CA GLY A 85 17.12 4.28 11.86
C GLY A 85 18.50 3.58 11.84
N TYR A 86 19.48 4.24 11.22
CA TYR A 86 20.85 3.76 10.98
C TYR A 86 21.66 3.40 12.25
N ASP A 87 21.10 3.58 13.45
CA ASP A 87 21.85 3.64 14.72
C ASP A 87 22.18 2.27 15.32
N PHE A 88 21.84 1.17 14.65
CA PHE A 88 22.01 -0.18 15.20
C PHE A 88 22.63 -1.17 14.20
N PRO A 89 23.65 -1.96 14.61
CA PRO A 89 24.27 -2.97 13.76
C PRO A 89 23.23 -4.00 13.26
N GLY A 90 23.22 -4.25 11.94
CA GLY A 90 22.31 -5.22 11.31
C GLY A 90 20.94 -4.66 10.91
N ARG A 91 20.65 -3.39 11.18
CA ARG A 91 19.42 -2.74 10.71
C ARG A 91 19.63 -2.18 9.30
N ARG A 92 18.72 -2.51 8.39
CA ARG A 92 18.78 -2.15 6.96
C ARG A 92 17.84 -0.98 6.70
N ASP A 93 18.16 -0.18 5.69
CA ASP A 93 17.40 1.02 5.35
C ASP A 93 15.95 0.70 4.96
N THR A 94 15.12 1.76 4.91
CA THR A 94 13.72 1.66 4.48
C THR A 94 13.57 0.96 3.14
N MET A 95 14.47 1.21 2.18
CA MET A 95 14.36 0.63 0.85
C MET A 95 14.49 -0.88 0.90
N HIS A 96 15.45 -1.37 1.70
CA HIS A 96 15.60 -2.80 1.94
C HIS A 96 14.34 -3.42 2.57
N CYS A 97 13.70 -2.71 3.50
CA CYS A 97 12.45 -3.20 4.10
C CYS A 97 11.31 -3.25 3.08
N LEU A 98 11.24 -2.26 2.17
CA LEU A 98 10.29 -2.27 1.06
C LEU A 98 10.57 -3.42 0.09
N GLU A 99 11.84 -3.71 -0.23
CA GLU A 99 12.23 -4.84 -1.07
C GLU A 99 11.85 -6.18 -0.45
N VAL A 100 12.22 -6.42 0.81
CA VAL A 100 11.96 -7.68 1.50
C VAL A 100 10.47 -7.93 1.74
N SER A 101 9.71 -6.87 2.04
CA SER A 101 8.25 -7.00 2.15
C SER A 101 7.57 -7.27 0.81
N GLY A 102 8.25 -7.04 -0.31
CA GLY A 102 7.66 -7.03 -1.65
C GLY A 102 6.97 -5.71 -2.00
N THR A 103 6.93 -4.74 -1.08
CA THR A 103 6.34 -3.43 -1.35
C THR A 103 7.10 -2.66 -2.43
N ALA A 104 8.41 -2.86 -2.60
CA ALA A 104 9.21 -2.21 -3.65
C ALA A 104 9.05 -2.85 -5.05
N VAL A 105 8.31 -3.95 -5.19
CA VAL A 105 8.14 -4.66 -6.46
C VAL A 105 6.67 -5.04 -6.59
N SER A 106 5.90 -4.32 -7.42
CA SER A 106 4.53 -4.77 -7.73
C SER A 106 4.58 -5.93 -8.72
N HIS A 107 3.71 -6.92 -8.53
CA HIS A 107 3.69 -8.15 -9.34
C HIS A 107 3.35 -7.91 -10.83
N ASP A 108 2.84 -6.72 -11.18
CA ASP A 108 2.38 -6.35 -12.52
C ASP A 108 3.24 -5.27 -13.23
N GLY A 109 4.49 -5.06 -12.79
CA GLY A 109 5.44 -4.19 -13.51
C GLY A 109 5.32 -2.68 -13.25
N TRP A 110 4.59 -2.27 -12.22
CA TRP A 110 4.56 -0.87 -11.75
C TRP A 110 5.77 -0.62 -10.85
N ALA A 111 6.91 -0.27 -11.45
CA ALA A 111 8.07 0.20 -10.70
C ALA A 111 7.78 1.58 -10.09
N TRP A 112 8.14 1.77 -8.82
CA TRP A 112 7.72 2.88 -7.95
C TRP A 112 8.26 4.24 -8.36
N ARG A 113 7.57 4.84 -9.33
CA ARG A 113 7.44 6.28 -9.56
C ARG A 113 6.15 6.48 -10.34
N CYS A 114 5.00 6.50 -9.66
CA CYS A 114 3.72 6.64 -10.37
C CYS A 114 3.44 8.11 -10.73
N THR A 115 4.33 8.73 -11.52
CA THR A 115 3.99 9.91 -12.31
C THR A 115 3.22 9.44 -13.55
N ARG A 116 1.89 9.33 -13.45
CA ARG A 116 1.04 9.26 -14.63
C ARG A 116 1.01 10.66 -15.26
N ARG A 117 2.07 11.03 -16.00
CA ARG A 117 1.88 12.02 -17.07
C ARG A 117 1.05 11.29 -18.13
N MET A 118 -0.26 11.52 -18.12
CA MET A 118 -1.07 11.33 -19.32
C MET A 118 -0.43 12.20 -20.40
N LEU A 119 0.41 11.60 -21.24
CA LEU A 119 0.72 12.13 -22.55
C LEU A 119 -0.27 11.49 -23.51
N SER A 120 -1.18 12.34 -23.99
CA SER A 120 -1.99 12.28 -25.22
C SER A 120 -2.55 10.92 -25.63
#